data_AF-E7G600-F1
#
_entry.id   AF-E7G600-F1
#
_cell.length_a   1.000
_cell.length_b   1.000
_cell.length_c   1.000
_cell.angle_alpha   90.00
_cell.angle_beta   90.00
_cell.angle_gamma   90.00
#
_symmetry.space_group_name_H-M   'P 1'
#
loop_
_entity.id
_entity.type
_entity.pdbx_description
1 polymer ?
#
loop_
_entity_poly.entity_id
_entity_poly.type
_entity_poly.pdbx_seq_one_letter_code
_entity_poly.pdbx_strand_id
1 'polypeptide(L)'
;MDYMKKITRQAQVLIFAIMIVIFLIAAFLLFKPTSEEKKVTQSDQYSISLVAENQKIVSTYINAISKEQSSSAYKEFKIELEKGTKIGNYSLSKNQVFSKYIKPEGPDGKEILSSQSKEVVTHYAYSMLLIGDIQEKTNLKTKEKSYEIINARITYDKVPMVLLSDANSVSLANKKKTKEKIMNLQDFINTLKDIDKRNKVISW
;
A
#
# COMPACT_ATOMS: atom_id res chain seq x y z
N MET A 1 -80.88 -45.33 24.69
CA MET A 1 -80.98 -43.92 25.13
C MET A 1 -79.62 -43.56 25.70
N ASP A 2 -78.86 -42.77 24.95
CA ASP A 2 -77.42 -42.61 25.11
C ASP A 2 -77.11 -41.63 26.26
N TYR A 3 -76.42 -42.08 27.30
CA TYR A 3 -76.06 -41.24 28.44
C TYR A 3 -74.73 -40.53 28.14
N MET A 4 -74.80 -39.31 27.62
CA MET A 4 -73.64 -38.43 27.54
C MET A 4 -73.14 -38.10 28.96
N LYS A 5 -72.02 -38.71 29.39
CA LYS A 5 -71.29 -38.32 30.60
C LYS A 5 -70.77 -36.89 30.43
N LYS A 6 -71.43 -35.93 31.07
CA LYS A 6 -70.93 -34.54 31.16
C LYS A 6 -69.66 -34.52 31.99
N ILE A 7 -68.57 -34.04 31.38
CA ILE A 7 -67.29 -33.84 32.04
C ILE A 7 -67.47 -32.73 33.10
N THR A 8 -66.95 -32.95 34.32
CA THR A 8 -67.04 -31.95 35.39
C THR A 8 -66.22 -30.71 35.02
N ARG A 9 -66.64 -29.52 35.46
CA ARG A 9 -65.96 -28.25 35.16
C ARG A 9 -64.47 -28.27 35.53
N GLN A 10 -64.10 -28.99 36.61
CA GLN A 10 -62.71 -29.17 37.03
C GLN A 10 -61.92 -30.05 36.05
N ALA A 11 -62.53 -31.11 35.51
CA ALA A 11 -61.90 -31.96 34.50
C ALA A 11 -61.73 -31.23 33.15
N GLN A 12 -62.67 -30.36 32.77
CA GLN A 12 -62.52 -29.50 31.58
C GLN A 12 -61.34 -28.52 31.72
N VAL A 13 -61.19 -27.88 32.89
CA VAL A 13 -60.06 -26.97 33.16
C VAL A 13 -58.73 -27.72 33.12
N LEU A 14 -58.68 -28.93 33.69
CA LEU A 14 -57.47 -29.77 33.69
C LEU A 14 -57.06 -30.16 32.27
N ILE A 15 -58.02 -30.60 31.43
CA ILE A 15 -57.75 -30.94 30.03
C ILE A 15 -57.23 -29.72 29.27
N PHE A 16 -57.81 -28.55 29.49
CA PHE A 16 -57.39 -27.31 28.84
C PHE A 16 -55.96 -26.90 29.25
N ALA A 17 -55.61 -27.05 30.54
CA ALA A 17 -54.27 -26.79 31.03
C ALA A 17 -53.22 -27.73 30.40
N ILE A 18 -53.55 -29.03 30.28
CA ILE A 18 -52.67 -30.01 29.62
C ILE A 18 -52.47 -29.66 28.15
N MET A 19 -53.52 -29.26 27.44
CA MET A 19 -53.41 -28.85 26.04
C MET A 19 -52.52 -27.62 25.84
N ILE A 20 -52.59 -26.63 26.75
CA ILE A 20 -51.70 -25.46 26.70
C ILE A 20 -50.24 -25.87 26.88
N VAL A 21 -49.94 -26.75 27.83
CA VAL A 21 -48.57 -27.23 28.08
C VAL A 21 -48.02 -27.98 26.86
N ILE A 22 -48.82 -28.87 26.26
CA ILE A 22 -48.43 -29.60 25.04
C ILE A 22 -48.19 -28.61 23.89
N PHE A 23 -49.05 -27.61 23.72
CA PHE A 23 -48.89 -26.59 22.69
C PHE A 23 -47.61 -25.76 22.89
N LEU A 24 -47.28 -25.38 24.12
CA LEU A 24 -46.05 -24.64 24.43
C LEU A 24 -44.79 -25.48 24.17
N ILE A 25 -44.80 -26.78 24.50
CA ILE A 25 -43.68 -27.69 24.21
C ILE A 25 -43.53 -27.87 22.69
N ALA A 26 -44.63 -28.08 21.97
CA ALA A 26 -44.62 -28.22 20.52
C ALA A 26 -44.13 -26.93 19.82
N ALA A 27 -44.59 -25.76 20.29
CA ALA A 27 -44.10 -24.48 19.80
C ALA A 27 -42.60 -24.30 20.10
N PHE A 28 -42.13 -24.66 21.29
CA PHE A 28 -40.70 -24.58 21.62
C PHE A 28 -39.83 -25.52 20.78
N LEU A 29 -40.36 -26.70 20.41
CA LEU A 29 -39.66 -27.66 19.55
C LEU A 29 -39.67 -27.23 18.07
N LEU A 30 -40.78 -26.66 17.57
CA LEU A 30 -40.93 -26.19 16.18
C LEU A 30 -40.22 -24.85 15.93
N PHE A 31 -40.24 -23.96 16.93
CA PHE A 31 -39.56 -22.67 16.94
C PHE A 31 -38.29 -22.73 17.78
N LYS A 32 -37.59 -23.87 17.81
CA LYS A 32 -36.21 -23.87 18.31
C LYS A 32 -35.51 -22.73 17.57
N PRO A 33 -34.94 -21.73 18.27
CA PRO A 33 -34.07 -20.79 17.60
C PRO A 33 -33.03 -21.67 16.94
N THR A 34 -32.95 -21.61 15.61
CA THR A 34 -31.83 -22.17 14.89
C THR A 34 -30.64 -21.45 15.50
N SER A 35 -29.98 -22.10 16.47
CA SER A 35 -28.60 -21.84 16.75
C SER A 35 -27.97 -22.13 15.41
N GLU A 36 -27.83 -21.11 14.58
CA GLU A 36 -26.84 -21.11 13.54
C GLU A 36 -25.58 -21.49 14.30
N GLU A 37 -25.19 -22.76 14.19
CA GLU A 37 -23.81 -23.12 14.39
C GLU A 37 -23.08 -22.22 13.40
N LYS A 38 -22.65 -21.06 13.90
CA LYS A 38 -21.58 -20.31 13.29
C LYS A 38 -20.49 -21.35 13.19
N LYS A 39 -20.36 -21.95 11.99
CA LYS A 39 -19.14 -22.64 11.59
C LYS A 39 -18.06 -21.66 12.01
N VAL A 40 -17.35 -21.99 13.08
CA VAL A 40 -16.17 -21.24 13.47
C VAL A 40 -15.24 -21.47 12.30
N THR A 41 -15.22 -20.51 11.38
CA THR A 41 -14.30 -20.50 10.25
C THR A 41 -12.94 -20.59 10.91
N GLN A 42 -12.37 -21.78 10.85
CA GLN A 42 -11.15 -22.14 11.54
C GLN A 42 -10.09 -21.18 11.04
N SER A 43 -9.83 -20.10 11.80
CA SER A 43 -9.05 -18.94 11.32
C SER A 43 -7.79 -19.45 10.66
N ASP A 44 -7.56 -19.06 9.41
CA ASP A 44 -6.36 -19.50 8.71
C ASP A 44 -5.14 -19.13 9.54
N GLN A 45 -4.39 -20.15 9.96
CA GLN A 45 -3.16 -19.97 10.70
C GLN A 45 -2.03 -19.78 9.69
N TYR A 46 -1.20 -18.76 9.91
CA TYR A 46 -0.09 -18.44 9.03
C TYR A 46 1.23 -18.52 9.80
N SER A 47 2.27 -19.09 9.18
CA SER A 47 3.64 -18.76 9.58
C SER A 47 4.10 -17.52 8.85
N ILE A 48 4.89 -16.71 9.54
CA ILE A 48 5.42 -15.45 9.02
C ILE A 48 6.94 -15.56 9.04
N SER A 49 7.58 -15.24 7.93
CA SER A 49 9.03 -15.12 7.84
C SER A 49 9.42 -13.87 7.06
N LEU A 50 10.52 -13.25 7.46
CA LEU A 50 11.14 -12.16 6.71
C LEU A 50 12.13 -12.78 5.72
N VAL A 51 11.89 -12.61 4.43
CA VAL A 51 12.69 -13.26 3.38
C VAL A 51 13.70 -12.32 2.74
N ALA A 52 13.50 -11.01 2.85
CA ALA A 52 14.48 -10.01 2.47
C ALA A 52 14.29 -8.73 3.30
N GLU A 53 15.38 -8.12 3.76
CA GLU A 53 15.35 -6.89 4.54
C GLU A 53 15.84 -5.70 3.71
N ASN A 54 15.30 -4.51 4.01
CA ASN A 54 15.70 -3.21 3.45
C ASN A 54 15.91 -3.22 1.93
N GLN A 55 15.07 -3.94 1.20
CA GLN A 55 15.17 -4.04 -0.25
C GLN A 55 14.78 -2.73 -0.92
N LYS A 56 15.53 -2.33 -1.94
CA LYS A 56 15.13 -1.25 -2.84
C LYS A 56 14.10 -1.83 -3.80
N ILE A 57 12.88 -1.29 -3.77
CA ILE A 57 11.71 -1.93 -4.41
C ILE A 57 11.42 -1.29 -5.75
N VAL A 58 11.25 0.03 -5.78
CA VAL A 58 10.99 0.78 -7.00
C VAL A 58 11.53 2.18 -6.87
N SER A 59 12.03 2.70 -7.99
CA SER A 59 12.42 4.10 -8.12
C SER A 59 11.44 4.81 -9.05
N THR A 60 11.05 6.03 -8.70
CA THR A 60 10.03 6.78 -9.45
C THR A 60 10.49 8.21 -9.62
N TYR A 61 10.45 8.70 -10.86
CA TYR A 61 10.56 10.13 -11.15
C TYR A 61 9.21 10.80 -10.90
N ILE A 62 9.23 11.93 -10.19
CA ILE A 62 8.02 12.70 -9.90
C ILE A 62 7.87 13.81 -10.92
N ASN A 63 8.71 14.83 -10.81
CA ASN A 63 8.70 15.99 -11.67
C ASN A 63 9.99 16.81 -11.48
N ALA A 64 10.27 17.69 -12.43
CA ALA A 64 11.25 18.75 -12.31
C ALA A 64 10.50 20.01 -11.88
N ILE A 65 10.82 20.54 -10.69
CA ILE A 65 10.11 21.68 -10.11
C ILE A 65 10.97 22.93 -10.30
N SER A 66 10.44 23.89 -11.06
CA SER A 66 11.02 25.22 -11.22
C SER A 66 10.72 26.13 -10.03
N LYS A 67 11.31 27.32 -9.99
CA LYS A 67 11.00 28.34 -8.99
C LYS A 67 9.53 28.74 -9.01
N GLU A 68 8.93 28.87 -10.19
CA GLU A 68 7.53 29.25 -10.41
C GLU A 68 6.56 28.14 -9.98
N GLN A 69 6.99 26.89 -10.07
CA GLN A 69 6.21 25.71 -9.66
C GLN A 69 6.41 25.34 -8.18
N SER A 70 7.29 26.05 -7.48
CA SER A 70 7.65 25.80 -6.09
C SER A 70 6.44 25.96 -5.16
N SER A 71 6.32 25.08 -4.17
CA SER A 71 5.27 25.15 -3.16
C SER A 71 5.78 24.83 -1.77
N SER A 72 5.39 25.65 -0.80
CA SER A 72 5.66 25.43 0.62
C SER A 72 4.65 24.47 1.29
N ALA A 73 3.58 24.11 0.58
CA ALA A 73 2.57 23.18 1.06
C ALA A 73 3.04 21.72 0.87
N TYR A 74 2.71 20.87 1.84
CA TYR A 74 2.91 19.44 1.69
C TYR A 74 1.95 18.88 0.63
N LYS A 75 2.48 18.11 -0.31
CA LYS A 75 1.69 17.34 -1.29
C LYS A 75 1.96 15.85 -1.11
N GLU A 76 0.91 15.05 -1.24
CA GLU A 76 1.00 13.59 -1.21
C GLU A 76 1.49 13.07 -2.56
N PHE A 77 2.45 12.14 -2.52
CA PHE A 77 2.87 11.36 -3.67
C PHE A 77 2.74 9.89 -3.33
N LYS A 78 2.15 9.13 -4.25
CA LYS A 78 1.86 7.70 -4.07
C LYS A 78 2.77 6.87 -4.98
N ILE A 79 3.19 5.73 -4.45
CA ILE A 79 3.79 4.64 -5.21
C ILE A 79 2.82 3.47 -5.09
N GLU A 80 2.24 3.09 -6.22
CA GLU A 80 1.30 1.98 -6.31
C GLU A 80 2.03 0.78 -6.92
N LEU A 81 1.99 -0.34 -6.22
CA LEU A 81 2.54 -1.61 -6.69
C LEU A 81 1.38 -2.57 -6.89
N GLU A 82 1.29 -3.10 -8.10
CA GLU A 82 0.25 -4.06 -8.45
C GLU A 82 0.63 -5.46 -7.98
N LYS A 83 -0.39 -6.28 -7.74
CA LYS A 83 -0.26 -7.73 -7.58
C LYS A 83 0.52 -8.29 -8.77
N GLY A 84 1.50 -9.14 -8.50
CA GLY A 84 2.38 -9.71 -9.51
C GLY A 84 3.66 -8.91 -9.76
N THR A 85 3.80 -7.71 -9.18
CA THR A 85 5.05 -6.95 -9.25
C THR A 85 6.21 -7.79 -8.69
N LYS A 86 7.26 -7.96 -9.49
CA LYS A 86 8.46 -8.73 -9.13
C LYS A 86 9.47 -7.87 -8.39
N ILE A 87 9.99 -8.39 -7.28
CA ILE A 87 11.06 -7.78 -6.47
C ILE A 87 12.10 -8.88 -6.23
N GLY A 88 13.16 -8.89 -7.03
CA GLY A 88 14.07 -10.03 -7.10
C GLY A 88 13.31 -11.30 -7.47
N ASN A 89 13.35 -12.30 -6.59
CA ASN A 89 12.69 -13.59 -6.78
C ASN A 89 11.25 -13.65 -6.23
N TYR A 90 10.74 -12.56 -5.66
CA TYR A 90 9.44 -12.52 -5.00
C TYR A 90 8.39 -11.79 -5.86
N SER A 91 7.15 -12.27 -5.83
CA SER A 91 6.03 -11.69 -6.56
C SER A 91 4.93 -11.29 -5.59
N LEU A 92 4.54 -10.00 -5.59
CA LEU A 92 3.55 -9.49 -4.64
C LEU A 92 2.20 -10.17 -4.82
N SER A 93 1.59 -10.57 -3.71
CA SER A 93 0.31 -11.29 -3.73
C SER A 93 -0.91 -10.38 -3.78
N LYS A 94 -0.74 -9.08 -3.52
CA LYS A 94 -1.80 -8.06 -3.52
C LYS A 94 -1.25 -6.70 -3.96
N ASN A 95 -2.16 -5.82 -4.35
CA ASN A 95 -1.84 -4.41 -4.58
C ASN A 95 -1.44 -3.75 -3.27
N GLN A 96 -0.45 -2.85 -3.31
CA GLN A 96 -0.01 -2.06 -2.16
C GLN A 96 0.26 -0.63 -2.58
N VAL A 97 -0.15 0.32 -1.74
CA VAL A 97 0.02 1.75 -1.97
C VAL A 97 0.84 2.33 -0.84
N PHE A 98 1.88 3.06 -1.19
CA PHE A 98 2.77 3.75 -0.25
C PHE A 98 2.75 5.23 -0.52
N SER A 99 2.49 6.04 0.50
CA SER A 99 2.42 7.50 0.39
C SER A 99 3.60 8.18 1.06
N LYS A 100 4.05 9.29 0.47
CA LYS A 100 4.94 10.25 1.13
C LYS A 100 4.47 11.67 0.88
N TYR A 101 4.45 12.46 1.95
CA TYR A 101 4.20 13.88 1.89
C TYR A 101 5.52 14.64 1.80
N ILE A 102 5.70 15.45 0.76
CA ILE A 102 6.88 16.32 0.60
C ILE A 102 6.43 17.74 0.22
N LYS A 103 7.28 18.73 0.51
CA LYS A 103 7.15 20.08 -0.05
C LYS A 103 7.90 20.11 -1.38
N PRO A 104 7.21 20.23 -2.53
CA PRO A 104 7.87 20.31 -3.83
C PRO A 104 8.40 21.73 -4.03
N GLU A 105 9.59 21.98 -3.49
CA GLU A 105 10.27 23.26 -3.58
C GLU A 105 11.12 23.29 -4.85
N GLY A 106 11.07 24.39 -5.59
CA GLY A 106 12.01 24.71 -6.66
C GLY A 106 13.23 25.47 -6.12
N PRO A 107 14.23 25.75 -6.98
CA PRO A 107 15.40 26.55 -6.60
C PRO A 107 15.02 27.98 -6.25
N ASP A 108 15.83 28.62 -5.40
CA ASP A 108 15.64 30.01 -4.97
C ASP A 108 16.06 31.04 -6.04
N GLY A 109 16.73 30.58 -7.10
CA GLY A 109 17.29 31.38 -8.19
C GLY A 109 18.67 31.97 -7.90
N LYS A 110 19.36 31.49 -6.86
CA LYS A 110 20.73 31.91 -6.50
C LYS A 110 21.72 30.74 -6.48
N GLU A 111 21.22 29.50 -6.39
CA GLU A 111 22.06 28.31 -6.40
C GLU A 111 22.78 28.13 -7.74
N ILE A 112 24.10 28.12 -7.73
CA ILE A 112 24.93 27.70 -8.88
C ILE A 112 24.94 26.17 -8.99
N LEU A 113 24.94 25.65 -10.22
CA LEU A 113 24.86 24.21 -10.48
C LEU A 113 26.04 23.45 -9.88
N SER A 114 27.26 23.93 -10.11
CA SER A 114 28.51 23.41 -9.53
C SER A 114 29.43 24.56 -9.13
N SER A 115 30.48 24.27 -8.37
CA SER A 115 31.47 25.27 -7.94
C SER A 115 32.20 25.98 -9.08
N GLN A 116 32.19 25.40 -10.29
CA GLN A 116 32.83 25.96 -11.49
C GLN A 116 31.81 26.49 -12.50
N SER A 117 30.51 26.36 -12.21
CA SER A 117 29.44 26.74 -13.13
C SER A 117 29.24 28.24 -13.17
N LYS A 118 28.84 28.73 -14.34
CA LYS A 118 28.18 30.03 -14.49
C LYS A 118 26.66 29.90 -14.50
N GLU A 119 26.15 28.68 -14.59
CA GLU A 119 24.72 28.41 -14.68
C GLU A 119 24.08 28.35 -13.29
N VAL A 120 22.91 28.97 -13.20
CA VAL A 120 22.05 28.92 -12.01
C VAL A 120 21.08 27.76 -12.17
N VAL A 121 20.91 26.97 -11.11
CA VAL A 121 19.95 25.86 -11.07
C VAL A 121 18.56 26.38 -11.40
N THR A 122 17.96 25.83 -12.45
CA THR A 122 16.62 26.24 -12.91
C THR A 122 15.53 25.33 -12.36
N HIS A 123 15.86 24.05 -12.10
CA HIS A 123 14.91 23.07 -11.57
C HIS A 123 15.58 22.14 -10.55
N TYR A 124 14.76 21.59 -9.64
CA TYR A 124 15.11 20.37 -8.93
C TYR A 124 14.29 19.21 -9.50
N ALA A 125 14.96 18.18 -10.01
CA ALA A 125 14.31 16.91 -10.34
C ALA A 125 14.11 16.08 -9.08
N TYR A 126 12.86 15.72 -8.82
CA TYR A 126 12.48 14.89 -7.69
C TYR A 126 12.38 13.43 -8.11
N SER A 127 13.05 12.57 -7.36
CA SER A 127 12.91 11.12 -7.49
C SER A 127 12.68 10.47 -6.14
N MET A 128 11.71 9.56 -6.07
CA MET A 128 11.41 8.74 -4.91
C MET A 128 11.99 7.35 -5.05
N LEU A 129 12.41 6.78 -3.93
CA LEU A 129 12.86 5.40 -3.81
C LEU A 129 12.07 4.75 -2.67
N LEU A 130 11.30 3.72 -3.01
CA LEU A 130 10.64 2.86 -2.02
C LEU A 130 11.62 1.79 -1.54
N ILE A 131 11.77 1.70 -0.22
CA ILE A 131 12.58 0.70 0.45
C ILE A 131 11.69 -0.02 1.46
N GLY A 132 11.78 -1.33 1.59
CA GLY A 132 11.03 -2.08 2.60
C GLY A 132 11.51 -3.51 2.73
N ASP A 133 10.93 -4.23 3.67
CA ASP A 133 11.20 -5.65 3.86
C ASP A 133 10.16 -6.48 3.11
N ILE A 134 10.56 -7.66 2.66
CA ILE A 134 9.67 -8.64 2.01
C ILE A 134 9.32 -9.70 3.04
N GLN A 135 8.04 -9.78 3.37
CA GLN A 135 7.49 -10.79 4.26
C GLN A 135 6.85 -11.92 3.45
N GLU A 136 7.19 -13.16 3.77
CA GLU A 136 6.48 -14.35 3.31
C GLU A 136 5.47 -14.77 4.39
N LYS A 137 4.23 -14.99 3.96
CA LYS A 137 3.18 -15.62 4.76
C LYS A 137 2.86 -16.96 4.14
N THR A 138 3.05 -18.04 4.90
CA THR A 138 2.67 -19.39 4.48
C THR A 138 1.41 -19.81 5.21
N ASN A 139 0.34 -20.13 4.48
CA ASN A 139 -0.85 -20.72 5.06
C ASN A 139 -0.50 -22.12 5.57
N LEU A 140 -0.70 -22.38 6.87
CA LEU A 140 -0.28 -23.64 7.49
C LEU A 140 -1.09 -24.85 7.02
N LYS A 141 -2.32 -24.64 6.50
CA LYS A 141 -3.18 -25.69 5.97
C LYS A 141 -2.91 -25.95 4.49
N THR A 142 -2.98 -24.92 3.64
CA THR A 142 -2.85 -25.07 2.18
C THR A 142 -1.40 -25.09 1.70
N LYS A 143 -0.45 -24.66 2.55
CA LYS A 143 0.97 -24.44 2.22
C LYS A 143 1.21 -23.37 1.14
N GLU A 144 0.17 -22.63 0.76
CA GLU A 144 0.29 -21.51 -0.16
C GLU A 144 1.10 -20.38 0.46
N LYS A 145 1.97 -19.81 -0.35
CA LYS A 145 2.83 -18.69 0.01
C LYS A 145 2.29 -17.40 -0.57
N SER A 146 2.33 -16.35 0.24
CA SER A 146 2.06 -14.99 -0.21
C SER A 146 3.18 -14.06 0.23
N TYR A 147 3.44 -13.04 -0.58
CA TYR A 147 4.48 -12.06 -0.34
C TYR A 147 3.89 -10.67 -0.29
N GLU A 148 4.31 -9.90 0.73
CA GLU A 148 3.93 -8.51 0.91
C GLU A 148 5.14 -7.68 1.33
N ILE A 149 5.03 -6.37 1.19
CA ILE A 149 6.07 -5.44 1.62
C ILE A 149 5.64 -4.88 2.96
N ILE A 150 6.53 -4.98 3.95
CA ILE A 150 6.32 -4.41 5.28
C ILE A 150 7.45 -3.43 5.62
N ASN A 151 7.28 -2.68 6.70
CA ASN A 151 8.27 -1.70 7.20
C ASN A 151 8.77 -0.74 6.11
N ALA A 152 7.88 -0.41 5.17
CA ALA A 152 8.24 0.36 4.01
C ALA A 152 8.47 1.83 4.36
N ARG A 153 9.50 2.42 3.75
CA ARG A 153 9.78 3.85 3.78
C ARG A 153 10.06 4.35 2.37
N ILE A 154 9.56 5.54 2.06
CA ILE A 154 9.92 6.26 0.84
C ILE A 154 10.99 7.29 1.21
N THR A 155 12.13 7.24 0.55
CA THR A 155 13.12 8.32 0.52
C THR A 155 12.98 9.10 -0.77
N TYR A 156 13.45 10.35 -0.80
CA TYR A 156 13.48 11.14 -2.03
C TYR A 156 14.77 11.92 -2.13
N ASP A 157 15.23 12.16 -3.36
CA ASP A 157 16.35 13.05 -3.64
C ASP A 157 15.84 14.25 -4.46
N LYS A 158 16.43 15.41 -4.18
CA LYS A 158 16.30 16.63 -4.98
C LYS A 158 17.58 16.77 -5.80
N VAL A 159 17.49 16.58 -7.11
CA VAL A 159 18.67 16.65 -8.00
C VAL A 159 18.71 18.02 -8.69
N PRO A 160 19.70 18.87 -8.42
CA PRO A 160 19.84 20.17 -9.09
C PRO A 160 20.15 19.98 -10.57
N MET A 161 19.42 20.71 -11.40
CA MET A 161 19.58 20.65 -12.84
C MET A 161 19.32 21.99 -13.52
N VAL A 162 19.90 22.13 -14.70
CA VAL A 162 19.64 23.23 -15.63
C VAL A 162 19.05 22.64 -16.90
N LEU A 163 17.81 23.00 -17.22
CA LEU A 163 17.23 22.75 -18.54
C LEU A 163 17.97 23.62 -19.56
N LEU A 164 18.57 22.99 -20.58
CA LEU A 164 19.26 23.71 -21.63
C LEU A 164 18.27 24.25 -22.67
N SER A 165 18.71 25.22 -23.49
CA SER A 165 17.86 25.93 -24.45
C SER A 165 17.26 25.05 -25.54
N ASP A 166 17.83 23.87 -25.79
CA ASP A 166 17.30 22.88 -26.73
C ASP A 166 16.10 22.09 -26.17
N ALA A 167 15.74 22.32 -24.90
CA ALA A 167 14.68 21.67 -24.11
C ALA A 167 14.75 20.13 -24.03
N ASN A 168 15.74 19.52 -24.67
CA ASN A 168 15.94 18.08 -24.75
C ASN A 168 17.12 17.62 -23.92
N SER A 169 17.94 18.55 -23.44
CA SER A 169 19.14 18.27 -22.67
C SER A 169 19.10 18.93 -21.30
N VAL A 170 19.73 18.27 -20.33
CA VAL A 170 19.88 18.75 -18.97
C VAL A 170 21.34 18.78 -18.58
N SER A 171 21.78 19.87 -17.96
CA SER A 171 23.05 19.90 -17.24
C SER A 171 22.80 19.55 -15.78
N LEU A 172 23.60 18.63 -15.24
CA LEU A 172 23.51 18.10 -13.90
C LEU A 172 24.85 18.24 -13.19
N ALA A 173 24.83 18.56 -11.91
CA ALA A 173 25.99 18.42 -11.05
C ALA A 173 25.94 17.12 -10.26
N ASN A 174 27.12 16.56 -9.95
CA ASN A 174 27.19 15.49 -8.98
C ASN A 174 26.81 15.97 -7.58
N LYS A 175 26.52 15.04 -6.66
CA LYS A 175 26.14 15.36 -5.27
C LYS A 175 27.11 16.31 -4.53
N LYS A 176 28.40 16.25 -4.87
CA LYS A 176 29.44 17.13 -4.29
C LYS A 176 29.53 18.51 -4.96
N LYS A 177 28.79 18.74 -6.05
CA LYS A 177 28.80 19.97 -6.85
C LYS A 177 30.19 20.34 -7.39
N THR A 178 31.01 19.34 -7.71
CA THR A 178 32.37 19.53 -8.22
C THR A 178 32.53 19.18 -9.69
N LYS A 179 31.59 18.42 -10.26
CA LYS A 179 31.60 18.00 -11.66
C LYS A 179 30.22 18.18 -12.25
N GLU A 180 30.20 18.54 -13.53
CA GLU A 180 28.99 18.62 -14.33
C GLU A 180 28.96 17.56 -15.42
N LYS A 181 27.77 17.20 -15.86
CA LYS A 181 27.56 16.44 -17.08
C LYS A 181 26.27 16.88 -17.76
N ILE A 182 26.26 16.78 -19.08
CA ILE A 182 25.07 16.99 -19.89
C ILE A 182 24.53 15.63 -20.31
N MET A 183 23.21 15.46 -20.29
CA MET A 183 22.55 14.28 -20.82
C MET A 183 21.17 14.63 -21.37
N ASN A 184 20.61 13.76 -22.21
CA ASN A 184 19.24 13.91 -22.68
C ASN A 184 18.25 13.86 -21.50
N LEU A 185 17.21 14.70 -21.52
CA LEU A 185 16.19 14.81 -20.48
C LEU A 185 15.43 13.51 -20.29
N GLN A 186 15.02 12.86 -21.37
CA GLN A 186 14.27 11.60 -21.30
C GLN A 186 15.14 10.48 -20.75
N ASP A 187 16.41 10.42 -21.17
CA ASP A 187 17.38 9.47 -20.62
C ASP A 187 17.60 9.73 -19.13
N PHE A 188 17.67 10.99 -18.71
CA PHE A 188 17.78 11.35 -17.30
C PHE A 188 16.58 10.88 -16.49
N ILE A 189 15.37 11.16 -16.97
CA ILE A 189 14.12 10.70 -16.34
C ILE A 189 14.10 9.17 -16.24
N ASN A 190 14.45 8.47 -17.32
CA ASN A 190 14.51 7.01 -17.35
C ASN A 190 15.56 6.47 -16.35
N THR A 191 16.70 7.15 -16.24
CA THR A 191 17.77 6.83 -15.30
C THR A 191 17.31 6.98 -13.86
N LEU A 192 16.50 8.00 -13.54
CA LEU A 192 15.93 8.20 -12.20
C LEU A 192 14.82 7.18 -11.85
N LYS A 193 14.18 6.55 -12.83
CA LYS A 193 13.20 5.47 -12.62
C LYS A 193 13.85 4.10 -12.39
N ASP A 194 15.15 3.98 -12.63
CA ASP A 194 15.91 2.75 -12.44
C ASP A 194 16.71 2.82 -11.12
N ILE A 195 16.58 1.81 -10.27
CA ILE A 195 17.16 1.79 -8.92
C ILE A 195 18.70 1.87 -8.95
N ASP A 196 19.33 1.15 -9.87
CA ASP A 196 20.79 1.03 -9.94
C ASP A 196 21.39 2.25 -10.63
N LYS A 197 20.76 2.68 -11.72
CA LYS A 197 21.22 3.84 -12.49
C LYS A 197 21.00 5.14 -11.72
N ARG A 198 19.91 5.27 -10.96
CA ARG A 198 19.64 6.45 -10.11
C ARG A 198 20.79 6.77 -9.17
N ASN A 199 21.33 5.78 -8.45
CA ASN A 199 22.38 6.06 -7.47
C ASN A 199 23.68 6.54 -8.17
N LYS A 200 23.99 5.95 -9.33
CA LYS A 200 25.13 6.34 -10.18
C LYS A 200 24.95 7.75 -10.76
N VAL A 201 23.75 8.08 -11.23
CA VAL A 201 23.44 9.40 -11.81
C VAL A 201 23.22 10.50 -10.77
N ILE A 202 23.38 10.22 -9.48
CA ILE A 202 23.33 11.23 -8.40
C ILE A 202 24.71 11.40 -7.75
N SER A 203 25.51 10.33 -7.63
CA SER A 203 26.65 10.28 -6.70
C SER A 203 28.06 10.27 -7.33
N TRP A 204 28.19 10.44 -8.66
CA TRP A 204 29.45 10.25 -9.42
C TRP A 204 30.55 11.29 -9.14
#